data_AF-A0A0U5MFW2-F1
#
_entry.id   AF-A0A0U5MFW2-F1
#
_cell.length_a   1.000
_cell.length_b   1.000
_cell.length_c   1.000
_cell.angle_alpha   90.00
_cell.angle_beta   90.00
_cell.angle_gamma   90.00
#
_symmetry.space_group_name_H-M   'P 1'
#
loop_
_entity.id
_entity.type
_entity.pdbx_description
1 polymer ?
#
loop_
_entity_poly.entity_id
_entity_poly.type
_entity_poly.pdbx_seq_one_letter_code
_entity_poly.pdbx_strand_id
1 'polypeptide(L)'
;MDTARTNRPIRSIVAALSLVVALVSPIPTFGADGESMAGQLHRAASAPERALNVILKVQASERPGNVHLFDFLTDYKGARRTYEKMFGRYFSSAYLDAVAAYERELVVQNCGGEYVEGDMCGLESSPLNCAQDDAPYGYWYRTERSTGNSVIIVAAWERSGPWIARYRMSKEARGWVVDGVECHQGYHYNW
;
A
#
# COMPACT_ATOMS: atom_id res chain seq x y z
N MET A 1 13.29 20.17 -61.15
CA MET A 1 14.02 21.45 -61.11
C MET A 1 14.81 21.49 -59.82
N ASP A 2 16.10 21.22 -59.96
CA ASP A 2 17.16 21.44 -58.98
C ASP A 2 17.29 22.91 -58.59
N THR A 3 17.67 23.16 -57.33
CA THR A 3 18.87 23.92 -56.89
C THR A 3 18.78 24.13 -55.38
N ALA A 4 19.51 23.38 -54.54
CA ALA A 4 20.95 23.46 -54.24
C ALA A 4 21.35 24.61 -53.29
N ARG A 5 21.68 24.20 -52.06
CA ARG A 5 22.98 24.36 -51.37
C ARG A 5 23.46 25.79 -51.03
N THR A 6 23.77 26.03 -49.75
CA THR A 6 25.09 26.48 -49.23
C THR A 6 25.00 26.72 -47.72
N ASN A 7 25.69 25.92 -46.89
CA ASN A 7 27.09 26.00 -46.43
C ASN A 7 27.29 26.91 -45.19
N ARG A 8 27.59 26.24 -44.07
CA ARG A 8 28.22 26.76 -42.83
C ARG A 8 29.55 27.48 -43.16
N PRO A 9 30.11 28.36 -42.29
CA PRO A 9 31.09 27.86 -41.28
C PRO A 9 31.33 28.67 -39.96
N ILE A 10 31.54 27.91 -38.86
CA ILE A 10 32.62 27.90 -37.83
C ILE A 10 32.85 29.10 -36.85
N ARG A 11 33.20 28.70 -35.59
CA ARG A 11 34.08 29.31 -34.55
C ARG A 11 33.33 30.10 -33.47
N SER A 12 33.61 30.05 -32.17
CA SER A 12 34.68 29.43 -31.37
C SER A 12 34.23 29.39 -29.89
N ILE A 13 34.63 28.31 -29.21
CA ILE A 13 35.18 28.18 -27.85
C ILE A 13 34.90 29.33 -26.86
N VAL A 14 34.17 29.02 -25.77
CA VAL A 14 34.57 29.41 -24.41
C VAL A 14 34.40 28.21 -23.50
N ALA A 15 35.53 27.67 -23.05
CA ALA A 15 35.61 26.74 -21.94
C ALA A 15 35.43 27.53 -20.63
N ALA A 16 34.56 27.03 -19.75
CA ALA A 16 34.56 27.41 -18.35
C ALA A 16 34.60 26.13 -17.52
N LEU A 17 35.81 25.76 -17.09
CA LEU A 17 36.02 24.85 -15.97
C LEU A 17 35.49 25.54 -14.72
N SER A 18 34.42 25.00 -14.14
CA SER A 18 34.06 25.28 -12.75
C SER A 18 34.35 24.04 -11.91
N LEU A 19 35.52 24.09 -11.26
CA LEU A 19 35.98 23.16 -10.25
C LEU A 19 35.15 23.42 -8.97
N VAL A 20 34.19 22.54 -8.66
CA VAL A 20 33.53 22.54 -7.34
C VAL A 20 34.23 21.51 -6.48
N VAL A 21 35.13 22.00 -5.61
CA VAL A 21 35.64 21.24 -4.46
C VAL A 21 34.60 21.39 -3.35
N ALA A 22 33.81 20.34 -3.12
CA ALA A 22 32.93 20.25 -1.97
C ALA A 22 33.36 19.06 -1.10
N LEU A 23 33.92 19.44 0.06
CA LEU A 23 34.19 18.70 1.29
C LEU A 23 33.59 17.29 1.38
N VAL A 24 34.48 16.30 1.46
CA VAL A 24 34.16 14.93 1.88
C VAL A 24 33.84 14.94 3.38
N SER A 25 32.57 15.07 3.72
CA SER A 25 32.07 14.72 5.05
C SER A 25 31.99 13.18 5.13
N PRO A 26 32.49 12.53 6.19
CA PRO A 26 32.21 11.11 6.40
C PRO A 26 30.70 10.95 6.60
N ILE A 27 30.03 10.34 5.63
CA ILE A 27 28.65 9.91 5.75
C ILE A 27 28.63 8.90 6.91
N PRO A 28 27.82 9.11 7.97
CA PRO A 28 27.62 8.07 8.96
C PRO A 28 27.05 6.86 8.23
N THR A 29 27.84 5.80 8.16
CA THR A 29 27.38 4.47 7.78
C THR A 29 26.33 4.06 8.81
N PHE A 30 25.06 4.25 8.48
CA PHE A 30 23.97 3.58 9.16
C PHE A 30 24.18 2.08 8.94
N GLY A 31 24.87 1.45 9.88
CA GLY A 31 24.77 0.02 10.07
C GLY A 31 23.34 -0.30 10.49
N ALA A 32 22.66 -1.11 9.66
CA ALA A 32 21.66 -2.07 10.07
C ALA A 32 21.17 -2.77 8.79
N ASP A 33 21.79 -3.92 8.50
CA ASP A 33 21.14 -5.12 7.99
C ASP A 33 19.83 -4.89 7.21
N GLY A 34 19.96 -4.29 6.03
CA GLY A 34 18.99 -4.46 4.96
C GLY A 34 19.17 -5.85 4.36
N GLU A 35 19.00 -6.90 5.17
CA GLU A 35 18.95 -8.26 4.65
C GLU A 35 17.69 -8.35 3.79
N SER A 36 17.90 -8.15 2.48
CA SER A 36 16.92 -8.37 1.44
C SER A 36 16.56 -9.85 1.45
N MET A 37 15.53 -10.20 2.23
CA MET A 37 14.85 -11.48 2.21
C MET A 37 14.02 -11.60 0.91
N ALA A 38 14.70 -11.57 -0.23
CA ALA A 38 14.12 -11.89 -1.54
C ALA A 38 13.83 -13.40 -1.61
N GLY A 39 12.86 -13.86 -0.81
CA GLY A 39 12.43 -15.24 -0.74
C GLY A 39 11.35 -15.55 -1.79
N GLN A 40 11.17 -16.84 -2.05
CA GLN A 40 9.94 -17.32 -2.65
C GLN A 40 8.78 -17.04 -1.67
N LEU A 41 7.57 -16.78 -2.20
CA LEU A 41 6.37 -16.68 -1.38
C LEU A 41 6.17 -17.95 -0.53
N HIS A 42 5.85 -17.77 0.75
CA HIS A 42 5.69 -18.85 1.74
C HIS A 42 4.43 -18.64 2.60
N ARG A 43 4.09 -19.62 3.44
CA ARG A 43 3.05 -19.42 4.46
C ARG A 43 3.55 -18.44 5.53
N ALA A 44 2.64 -17.75 6.22
CA ALA A 44 2.99 -16.76 7.23
C ALA A 44 3.95 -17.34 8.29
N ALA A 45 5.17 -16.82 8.34
CA ALA A 45 6.28 -17.38 9.12
C ALA A 45 6.80 -16.40 10.16
N SER A 46 6.81 -15.10 9.88
CA SER A 46 7.21 -14.07 10.84
C SER A 46 6.03 -13.63 11.72
N ALA A 47 6.31 -12.97 12.85
CA ALA A 47 5.28 -12.39 13.70
C ALA A 47 4.35 -11.39 12.96
N PRO A 48 4.85 -10.43 12.17
CA PRO A 48 3.98 -9.53 11.42
C PRO A 48 3.22 -10.23 10.28
N GLU A 49 3.81 -11.22 9.61
CA GLU A 49 3.07 -12.02 8.61
C GLU A 49 1.93 -12.82 9.23
N ARG A 50 2.15 -13.42 10.41
CA ARG A 50 1.07 -14.11 11.15
C ARG A 50 -0.03 -13.14 11.56
N ALA A 51 0.33 -11.93 12.01
CA ALA A 51 -0.64 -10.89 12.34
C ALA A 51 -1.45 -10.49 11.10
N LEU A 52 -0.80 -10.19 9.97
CA LEU A 52 -1.45 -9.90 8.71
C LEU A 52 -2.38 -11.04 8.27
N ASN A 53 -1.94 -12.29 8.40
CA ASN A 53 -2.76 -13.45 8.07
C ASN A 53 -4.01 -13.59 8.93
N VAL A 54 -3.97 -13.19 10.21
CA VAL A 54 -5.18 -13.11 11.04
C VAL A 54 -6.11 -12.03 10.52
N ILE A 55 -5.58 -10.84 10.18
CA ILE A 55 -6.37 -9.71 9.68
C ILE A 55 -7.06 -10.07 8.36
N LEU A 56 -6.34 -10.66 7.41
CA LEU A 56 -6.89 -11.09 6.11
C LEU A 56 -7.90 -12.24 6.23
N LYS A 57 -7.83 -13.06 7.30
CA LYS A 57 -8.86 -14.06 7.59
C LYS A 57 -10.13 -13.44 8.18
N VAL A 58 -10.04 -12.32 8.88
CA VAL A 58 -11.22 -11.58 9.34
C VAL A 58 -12.02 -11.07 8.15
N GLN A 59 -11.34 -10.55 7.11
CA GLN A 59 -11.96 -10.20 5.82
C GLN A 59 -12.66 -11.41 5.20
N ALA A 60 -11.99 -12.56 5.13
CA ALA A 60 -12.53 -13.76 4.49
C ALA A 60 -13.61 -14.52 5.29
N SER A 61 -14.10 -13.98 6.40
CA SER A 61 -15.07 -14.68 7.27
C SER A 61 -16.52 -14.36 6.87
N GLU A 62 -17.29 -15.40 6.53
CA GLU A 62 -18.64 -15.29 5.95
C GLU A 62 -19.67 -14.51 6.80
N ARG A 63 -19.54 -14.43 8.14
CA ARG A 63 -20.44 -13.66 9.03
C ARG A 63 -19.80 -13.32 10.39
N PRO A 64 -20.13 -12.19 11.05
CA PRO A 64 -20.48 -10.88 10.51
C PRO A 64 -19.22 -10.05 10.18
N GLY A 65 -18.05 -10.69 10.05
CA GLY A 65 -16.74 -10.05 9.90
C GLY A 65 -16.57 -9.28 8.58
N ASN A 66 -16.92 -9.86 7.43
CA ASN A 66 -16.63 -9.27 6.12
C ASN A 66 -17.40 -7.96 5.86
N VAL A 67 -18.74 -7.98 5.96
CA VAL A 67 -19.58 -6.79 5.68
C VAL A 67 -19.24 -5.63 6.61
N HIS A 68 -19.13 -5.90 7.91
CA HIS A 68 -18.83 -4.84 8.88
C HIS A 68 -17.38 -4.36 8.81
N LEU A 69 -16.45 -5.18 8.32
CA LEU A 69 -15.07 -4.74 8.12
C LEU A 69 -14.98 -3.75 6.97
N PHE A 70 -15.65 -4.01 5.85
CA PHE A 70 -15.68 -3.05 4.73
C PHE A 70 -16.28 -1.71 5.18
N ASP A 71 -17.47 -1.74 5.79
CA ASP A 71 -18.12 -0.54 6.34
C ASP A 71 -17.22 0.20 7.35
N PHE A 72 -16.53 -0.55 8.22
CA PHE A 72 -15.60 0.01 9.19
C PHE A 72 -14.40 0.72 8.53
N LEU A 73 -13.81 0.10 7.50
CA LEU A 73 -12.66 0.64 6.78
C LEU A 73 -13.04 1.93 6.05
N THR A 74 -14.17 1.93 5.33
CA THR A 74 -14.68 3.08 4.57
C THR A 74 -15.34 4.16 5.44
N ASP A 75 -15.60 3.85 6.71
CA ASP A 75 -16.43 4.65 7.61
C ASP A 75 -17.85 4.90 7.08
N TYR A 76 -18.40 3.93 6.34
CA TYR A 76 -19.74 4.02 5.77
C TYR A 76 -20.76 4.34 6.87
N LYS A 77 -21.48 5.47 6.72
CA LYS A 77 -22.46 5.97 7.70
C LYS A 77 -21.93 6.05 9.15
N GLY A 78 -20.63 6.26 9.34
CA GLY A 78 -20.00 6.37 10.66
C GLY A 78 -19.80 5.01 11.36
N ALA A 79 -19.73 3.92 10.59
CA ALA A 79 -19.57 2.55 11.06
C ALA A 79 -18.34 2.33 11.95
N ARG A 80 -17.32 3.20 11.89
CA ARG A 80 -16.18 3.13 12.82
C ARG A 80 -16.61 3.16 14.27
N ARG A 81 -17.53 4.07 14.63
CA ARG A 81 -18.02 4.19 16.01
C ARG A 81 -18.67 2.91 16.52
N THR A 82 -19.33 2.17 15.62
CA THR A 82 -20.03 0.94 15.93
C THR A 82 -19.07 -0.24 16.05
N TYR A 83 -18.10 -0.35 15.14
CA TYR A 83 -17.25 -1.54 15.02
C TYR A 83 -15.81 -1.37 15.53
N GLU A 84 -15.47 -0.22 16.12
CA GLU A 84 -14.13 0.06 16.68
C GLU A 84 -13.62 -1.03 17.62
N LYS A 85 -14.46 -1.52 18.53
CA LYS A 85 -14.09 -2.60 19.46
C LYS A 85 -13.78 -3.91 18.75
N MET A 86 -14.39 -4.14 17.59
CA MET A 86 -14.22 -5.36 16.81
C MET A 86 -12.95 -5.30 15.96
N PHE A 87 -12.71 -4.19 15.28
CA PHE A 87 -11.69 -4.08 14.23
C PHE A 87 -10.57 -3.09 14.50
N GLY A 88 -10.78 -2.06 15.32
CA GLY A 88 -9.82 -0.97 15.52
C GLY A 88 -8.44 -1.41 15.99
N ARG A 89 -8.34 -2.59 16.63
CA ARG A 89 -7.06 -3.20 17.03
C ARG A 89 -6.16 -3.65 15.88
N TYR A 90 -6.67 -3.75 14.67
CA TYR A 90 -5.95 -4.28 13.51
C TYR A 90 -5.33 -3.22 12.61
N PHE A 91 -5.71 -1.95 12.82
CA PHE A 91 -5.40 -0.86 11.89
C PHE A 91 -4.82 0.34 12.64
N SER A 92 -3.86 1.02 12.02
CA SER A 92 -3.45 2.35 12.46
C SER A 92 -4.54 3.36 12.09
N SER A 93 -4.63 4.46 12.84
CA SER A 93 -5.57 5.54 12.51
C SER A 93 -5.26 6.17 11.16
N ALA A 94 -3.97 6.29 10.80
CA ALA A 94 -3.54 6.86 9.53
C ALA A 94 -4.00 6.04 8.33
N TYR A 95 -3.94 4.71 8.41
CA TYR A 95 -4.51 3.83 7.40
C TYR A 95 -6.02 4.03 7.26
N LEU A 96 -6.74 4.01 8.38
CA LEU A 96 -8.20 4.20 8.38
C LEU A 96 -8.54 5.55 7.74
N ASP A 97 -7.94 6.64 8.20
CA ASP A 97 -8.23 7.98 7.67
C ASP A 97 -7.94 8.09 6.17
N ALA A 98 -6.88 7.45 5.66
CA ALA A 98 -6.60 7.41 4.23
C ALA A 98 -7.68 6.67 3.43
N VAL A 99 -8.16 5.52 3.91
CA VAL A 99 -9.24 4.77 3.25
C VAL A 99 -10.54 5.57 3.21
N ALA A 100 -10.97 6.17 4.33
CA ALA A 100 -12.20 6.96 4.35
C ALA A 100 -12.09 8.29 3.59
N ALA A 101 -10.90 8.88 3.49
CA ALA A 101 -10.69 10.02 2.61
C ALA A 101 -10.91 9.63 1.14
N TYR A 102 -10.28 8.54 0.71
CA TYR A 102 -10.43 8.04 -0.66
C TYR A 102 -11.87 7.63 -0.99
N GLU A 103 -12.55 6.92 -0.09
CA GLU A 103 -13.96 6.58 -0.25
C GLU A 103 -14.83 7.84 -0.45
N ARG A 104 -14.64 8.88 0.39
CA ARG A 104 -15.40 10.12 0.27
C ARG A 104 -15.14 10.83 -1.04
N GLU A 105 -13.90 10.82 -1.53
CA GLU A 105 -13.57 11.38 -2.85
C GLU A 105 -14.34 10.65 -3.96
N LEU A 106 -14.41 9.32 -3.93
CA LEU A 106 -15.20 8.53 -4.88
C LEU A 106 -16.69 8.87 -4.78
N VAL A 107 -17.26 8.94 -3.58
CA VAL A 107 -18.69 9.26 -3.39
C VAL A 107 -19.01 10.68 -3.90
N VAL A 108 -18.11 11.64 -3.72
CA VAL A 108 -18.25 12.99 -4.30
C VAL A 108 -18.23 12.92 -5.83
N GLN A 109 -17.30 12.19 -6.42
CA GLN A 109 -17.14 12.09 -7.88
C GLN A 109 -18.30 11.34 -8.54
N ASN A 110 -18.76 10.25 -7.94
CA ASN A 110 -19.72 9.33 -8.55
C ASN A 110 -21.17 9.65 -8.18
N CYS A 111 -21.42 10.22 -6.99
CA CYS A 111 -22.77 10.41 -6.44
C CYS A 111 -22.99 11.77 -5.77
N GLY A 112 -22.13 12.76 -6.05
CA GLY A 112 -22.32 14.14 -5.55
C GLY A 112 -22.14 14.30 -4.03
N GLY A 113 -21.54 13.31 -3.36
CA GLY A 113 -21.19 13.38 -1.94
C GLY A 113 -22.16 12.63 -1.02
N GLU A 114 -23.19 12.00 -1.56
CA GLU A 114 -24.14 11.19 -0.81
C GLU A 114 -24.21 9.77 -1.38
N TYR A 115 -24.38 8.77 -0.50
CA TYR A 115 -24.63 7.40 -0.94
C TYR A 115 -26.07 7.27 -1.42
N VAL A 116 -26.24 6.96 -2.71
CA VAL A 116 -27.53 6.61 -3.28
C VAL A 116 -27.66 5.09 -3.26
N GLU A 117 -28.76 4.59 -2.67
CA GLU A 117 -28.99 3.15 -2.57
C GLU A 117 -29.13 2.53 -3.96
N GLY A 118 -28.33 1.49 -4.23
CA GLY A 118 -28.29 0.80 -5.52
C GLY A 118 -27.21 1.29 -6.48
N ASP A 119 -26.59 2.45 -6.22
CA ASP A 119 -25.53 3.01 -7.06
C ASP A 119 -24.12 2.63 -6.54
N MET A 120 -23.19 2.42 -7.47
CA MET A 120 -21.78 2.19 -7.17
C MET A 120 -21.08 3.54 -6.93
N CYS A 121 -21.22 4.07 -5.71
CA CYS A 121 -20.67 5.38 -5.35
C CYS A 121 -19.21 5.34 -4.86
N GLY A 122 -18.82 4.26 -4.19
CA GLY A 122 -17.56 4.15 -3.46
C GLY A 122 -16.59 3.12 -4.04
N LEU A 123 -15.75 2.58 -3.17
CA LEU A 123 -14.83 1.50 -3.49
C LEU A 123 -15.56 0.25 -3.99
N GLU A 124 -15.17 -0.22 -5.17
CA GLU A 124 -15.69 -1.46 -5.77
C GLU A 124 -14.91 -2.72 -5.38
N SER A 125 -13.93 -2.58 -4.48
CA SER A 125 -13.14 -3.69 -3.95
C SER A 125 -12.67 -3.38 -2.54
N SER A 126 -12.36 -4.41 -1.74
CA SER A 126 -11.90 -4.18 -0.38
C SER A 126 -10.53 -3.48 -0.40
N PRO A 127 -10.38 -2.35 0.30
CA PRO A 127 -9.11 -1.62 0.37
C PRO A 127 -8.03 -2.40 1.14
N LEU A 128 -8.42 -3.48 1.82
CA LEU A 128 -7.50 -4.35 2.55
C LEU A 128 -6.91 -5.45 1.66
N ASN A 129 -7.73 -6.24 0.97
CA ASN A 129 -7.25 -7.38 0.17
C ASN A 129 -7.09 -7.06 -1.33
N CYS A 130 -7.50 -5.86 -1.75
CA CYS A 130 -7.48 -5.39 -3.14
C CYS A 130 -8.28 -6.26 -4.11
N ALA A 131 -9.38 -6.86 -3.65
CA ALA A 131 -10.24 -7.73 -4.42
C ALA A 131 -11.71 -7.61 -3.98
N GLN A 132 -12.61 -8.09 -4.85
CA GLN A 132 -14.03 -8.29 -4.50
C GLN A 132 -14.24 -9.62 -3.78
N ASP A 133 -13.51 -10.65 -4.22
CA ASP A 133 -13.57 -11.99 -3.66
C ASP A 133 -12.49 -12.24 -2.60
N ASP A 134 -12.72 -13.27 -1.80
CA ASP A 134 -11.78 -13.77 -0.81
C ASP A 134 -10.87 -14.87 -1.37
N ALA A 135 -9.68 -15.01 -0.79
CA ALA A 135 -8.74 -16.08 -1.18
C ALA A 135 -9.21 -17.44 -0.64
N PRO A 136 -9.72 -18.37 -1.47
CA PRO A 136 -10.34 -19.62 -0.98
C PRO A 136 -9.35 -20.57 -0.30
N TYR A 137 -8.07 -20.47 -0.63
CA TYR A 137 -6.99 -21.31 -0.08
C TYR A 137 -6.02 -20.52 0.83
N GLY A 138 -6.46 -19.33 1.26
CA GLY A 138 -5.68 -18.37 2.01
C GLY A 138 -4.55 -17.74 1.20
N TYR A 139 -3.67 -17.04 1.90
CA TYR A 139 -2.63 -16.22 1.29
C TYR A 139 -1.23 -16.82 1.44
N TRP A 140 -0.33 -16.35 0.59
CA TRP A 140 1.11 -16.53 0.64
C TRP A 140 1.78 -15.17 0.87
N TYR A 141 2.93 -15.18 1.52
CA TYR A 141 3.59 -13.99 2.05
C TYR A 141 5.07 -13.96 1.71
N ARG A 142 5.61 -12.75 1.63
CA ARG A 142 7.05 -12.48 1.63
C ARG A 142 7.31 -11.14 2.27
N THR A 143 8.18 -11.11 3.26
CA THR A 143 8.70 -9.86 3.83
C THR A 143 9.73 -9.24 2.88
N GLU A 144 9.51 -8.01 2.39
CA GLU A 144 10.43 -7.32 1.46
C GLU A 144 11.40 -6.39 2.19
N ARG A 145 10.95 -5.74 3.26
CA ARG A 145 11.76 -4.82 4.06
C ARG A 145 11.33 -4.90 5.51
N SER A 146 12.27 -4.91 6.44
CA SER A 146 11.98 -4.86 7.87
C SER A 146 12.81 -3.76 8.53
N THR A 147 12.18 -3.03 9.44
CA THR A 147 12.80 -2.12 10.41
C THR A 147 12.32 -2.55 11.80
N GLY A 148 12.92 -2.02 12.87
CA GLY A 148 12.55 -2.40 14.23
C GLY A 148 11.04 -2.28 14.55
N ASN A 149 10.36 -1.30 13.95
CA ASN A 149 8.94 -1.00 14.23
C ASN A 149 8.02 -1.03 13.00
N SER A 150 8.54 -1.32 11.80
CA SER A 150 7.73 -1.38 10.58
C SER A 150 8.26 -2.41 9.60
N VAL A 151 7.37 -3.13 8.92
CA VAL A 151 7.74 -4.13 7.92
C VAL A 151 6.86 -3.97 6.68
N ILE A 152 7.44 -4.18 5.50
CA ILE A 152 6.72 -4.29 4.24
C ILE A 152 6.57 -5.78 3.90
N ILE A 153 5.34 -6.22 3.75
CA ILE A 153 4.98 -7.60 3.41
C ILE A 153 4.19 -7.61 2.11
N VAL A 154 4.59 -8.46 1.19
CA VAL A 154 3.80 -8.78 0.01
C VAL A 154 2.89 -9.96 0.32
N ALA A 155 1.62 -9.89 -0.10
CA ALA A 155 0.73 -11.04 -0.09
C ALA A 155 0.26 -11.41 -1.51
N ALA A 156 -0.04 -12.70 -1.71
CA ALA A 156 -0.58 -13.25 -2.95
C ALA A 156 -1.58 -14.38 -2.67
N TRP A 157 -2.51 -14.63 -3.59
CA TRP A 157 -3.42 -15.79 -3.53
C TRP A 157 -2.72 -17.08 -3.95
N GLU A 158 -1.80 -16.98 -4.91
CA GLU A 158 -1.05 -18.11 -5.43
C GLU A 158 0.43 -18.02 -5.05
N ARG A 159 1.07 -19.17 -4.88
CA ARG A 159 2.49 -19.26 -4.53
C ARG A 159 3.42 -18.69 -5.61
N SER A 160 2.99 -18.75 -6.87
CA SER A 160 3.75 -18.29 -8.05
C SER A 160 3.04 -17.20 -8.85
N GLY A 161 1.89 -16.71 -8.38
CA GLY A 161 1.10 -15.68 -9.06
C GLY A 161 1.58 -14.26 -8.77
N PRO A 162 1.04 -13.25 -9.47
CA PRO A 162 1.26 -11.87 -9.10
C PRO A 162 0.78 -11.64 -7.66
N TRP A 163 1.44 -10.72 -6.97
CA TRP A 163 0.98 -10.28 -5.66
C TRP A 163 -0.32 -9.48 -5.79
N ILE A 164 -1.15 -9.52 -4.76
CA ILE A 164 -2.43 -8.79 -4.72
C ILE A 164 -2.25 -7.40 -4.11
N ALA A 165 -1.46 -7.35 -3.03
CA ALA A 165 -1.18 -6.15 -2.26
C ALA A 165 0.18 -6.22 -1.58
N ARG A 166 0.79 -5.04 -1.39
CA ARG A 166 1.83 -4.83 -0.39
C ARG A 166 1.22 -4.18 0.84
N TYR A 167 1.69 -4.59 2.01
CA TYR A 167 1.21 -4.15 3.31
C TYR A 167 2.37 -3.56 4.07
N ARG A 168 2.22 -2.31 4.52
CA ARG A 168 3.06 -1.76 5.57
C ARG A 168 2.42 -2.13 6.89
N MET A 169 3.08 -3.00 7.66
CA MET A 169 2.70 -3.28 9.03
C MET A 169 3.51 -2.38 9.97
N SER A 170 2.88 -1.88 11.02
CA SER A 170 3.51 -1.09 12.08
C SER A 170 3.37 -1.80 13.42
N LYS A 171 4.42 -1.74 14.25
CA LYS A 171 4.43 -2.30 15.60
C LYS A 171 3.93 -1.27 16.59
N GLU A 172 2.75 -1.51 17.15
CA GLU A 172 2.15 -0.69 18.21
C GLU A 172 2.18 -1.44 19.55
N ALA A 173 1.81 -0.76 20.64
CA ALA A 173 1.75 -1.34 21.98
C ALA A 173 0.89 -2.61 22.07
N ARG A 174 -0.16 -2.69 21.23
CA ARG A 174 -1.11 -3.81 21.14
C ARG A 174 -0.70 -4.93 20.17
N GLY A 175 0.39 -4.75 19.43
CA GLY A 175 0.87 -5.70 18.43
C GLY A 175 1.06 -5.07 17.06
N TRP A 176 1.15 -5.92 16.04
CA TRP A 176 1.31 -5.49 14.65
C TRP A 176 -0.05 -5.14 14.04
N VAL A 177 -0.13 -3.95 13.46
CA VAL A 177 -1.32 -3.43 12.77
C VAL A 177 -1.00 -3.11 11.32
N VAL A 178 -2.02 -3.11 10.46
CA VAL A 178 -1.91 -2.59 9.10
C VAL A 178 -1.85 -1.06 9.19
N ASP A 179 -0.79 -0.50 8.63
CA ASP A 179 -0.55 0.94 8.54
C ASP A 179 -0.64 1.46 7.11
N GLY A 180 -0.44 0.62 6.10
CA GLY A 180 -0.63 1.04 4.71
C GLY A 180 -0.84 -0.15 3.79
N VAL A 181 -1.54 0.08 2.69
CA VAL A 181 -1.79 -0.93 1.66
C VAL A 181 -1.54 -0.31 0.28
N GLU A 182 -0.74 -0.98 -0.53
CA GLU A 182 -0.57 -0.71 -1.97
C GLU A 182 -1.17 -1.88 -2.73
N CYS A 183 -2.22 -1.62 -3.50
CA CYS A 183 -2.84 -2.59 -4.39
C CYS A 183 -2.07 -2.71 -5.70
N HIS A 184 -1.99 -3.91 -6.28
CA HIS A 184 -1.31 -4.12 -7.56
C HIS A 184 -1.91 -3.29 -8.71
N GLN A 185 -3.19 -2.96 -8.61
CA GLN A 185 -3.94 -2.16 -9.58
C GLN A 185 -3.65 -0.64 -9.48
N GLY A 186 -2.79 -0.21 -8.55
CA GLY A 186 -2.31 1.17 -8.43
C GLY A 186 -2.93 1.97 -7.29
N TYR A 187 -4.00 1.49 -6.66
CA TYR A 187 -4.58 2.14 -5.47
C TYR A 187 -3.64 2.03 -4.27
N HIS A 188 -3.53 3.11 -3.49
CA HIS A 188 -2.69 3.15 -2.31
C HIS A 188 -3.38 3.89 -1.17
N TYR A 189 -3.31 3.31 0.02
CA TYR A 189 -3.90 3.85 1.24
C TYR A 189 -2.80 3.99 2.28
N ASN A 190 -2.47 5.24 2.63
CA ASN A 190 -1.36 5.58 3.51
C ASN A 190 -0.04 4.89 3.11
N TRP A 191 0.34 4.94 1.82
CA TRP A 191 1.57 4.32 1.31
C TRP A 191 2.73 5.32 1.25
#